data_AF-A0A3D3DFE8-F1
#
_entry.id   AF-A0A3D3DFE8-F1
#
_cell.length_a   1.000
_cell.length_b   1.000
_cell.length_c   1.000
_cell.angle_alpha   90.00
_cell.angle_beta   90.00
_cell.angle_gamma   90.00
#
_symmetry.space_group_name_H-M   'P 1'
#
loop_
_entity.id
_entity.type
_entity.pdbx_description
1 polymer ?
#
loop_
_entity_poly.entity_id
_entity_poly.type
_entity_poly.pdbx_seq_one_letter_code
_entity_poly.pdbx_strand_id
1 'polypeptide(L)'
;VFRGGTALKKVYFPEYRFSEDLDFVIDSSKEINAYQEIIFQILQRISSDYPIKIDKRSIFERDRLQLFMIYDIIPDIKGIKELKVDILKDYYIPKHERKRLLFSYPEFKNKNSILETYTLESVVCDKIGRILDVDNEPRDLYDLWYLLKLNLDINIIRKEFKNKYGYEIIIPNLLREIVKDDYKQNWENRLIHQIFDLPDFNMVIKDLDKLINKKFEQ
;
A
#
# COMPACT_ATOMS: atom_id res chain seq x y z
N VAL A 1 -4.45 8.19 8.11
CA VAL A 1 -3.02 7.97 7.81
C VAL A 1 -2.93 7.24 6.49
N PHE A 2 -2.18 7.78 5.53
CA PHE A 2 -2.01 7.19 4.21
C PHE A 2 -1.00 6.04 4.26
N ARG A 3 -1.31 4.92 3.60
CA ARG A 3 -0.48 3.71 3.65
C ARG A 3 -0.51 2.96 2.31
N GLY A 4 0.08 1.77 2.28
CA GLY A 4 0.06 0.89 1.12
C GLY A 4 1.09 1.24 0.04
N GLY A 5 0.98 0.57 -1.11
CA GLY A 5 1.95 0.70 -2.21
C GLY A 5 2.01 2.10 -2.81
N THR A 6 0.87 2.80 -2.84
CA THR A 6 0.83 4.17 -3.38
C THR A 6 1.53 5.16 -2.45
N ALA A 7 1.47 4.95 -1.13
CA ALA A 7 2.24 5.75 -0.18
C ALA A 7 3.75 5.54 -0.36
N LEU A 8 4.21 4.29 -0.55
CA LEU A 8 5.63 4.01 -0.86
C LEU A 8 6.10 4.82 -2.08
N LYS A 9 5.34 4.78 -3.20
CA LYS A 9 5.73 5.50 -4.41
C LYS A 9 5.65 7.03 -4.25
N LYS A 10 4.56 7.53 -3.68
CA LYS A 10 4.26 8.98 -3.64
C LYS A 10 4.95 9.72 -2.50
N VAL A 11 5.56 9.01 -1.55
CA VAL A 11 6.17 9.63 -0.36
C VAL A 11 7.64 9.28 -0.19
N TYR A 12 8.04 8.03 -0.47
CA TYR A 12 9.39 7.54 -0.17
C TYR A 12 10.24 7.32 -1.43
N PHE A 13 9.64 6.75 -2.47
CA PHE A 13 10.39 6.22 -3.62
C PHE A 13 9.68 6.56 -4.94
N PRO A 14 9.97 7.72 -5.59
CA PRO A 14 9.29 8.14 -6.82
C PRO A 14 9.33 7.11 -7.96
N GLU A 15 10.45 6.40 -8.09
CA GLU A 15 10.70 5.37 -9.11
C GLU A 15 10.19 3.98 -8.72
N TYR A 16 9.44 3.87 -7.63
CA TYR A 16 8.87 2.61 -7.16
C TYR A 16 7.76 2.10 -8.08
N ARG A 17 7.39 0.82 -7.92
CA ARG A 17 6.31 0.20 -8.70
C ARG A 17 5.01 1.01 -8.63
N PHE A 18 4.23 0.96 -9.70
CA PHE A 18 2.90 1.56 -9.71
C PHE A 18 1.94 0.81 -8.78
N SER A 19 0.93 1.55 -8.33
CA SER A 19 -0.15 1.08 -7.48
C SER A 19 -1.38 1.92 -7.78
N GLU A 20 -2.53 1.27 -7.93
CA GLU A 20 -3.76 1.89 -8.44
C GLU A 20 -4.69 2.34 -7.31
N ASP A 21 -4.53 1.77 -6.11
CA ASP A 21 -5.40 2.02 -4.96
C ASP A 21 -4.86 3.14 -4.07
N LEU A 22 -5.74 3.80 -3.30
CA LEU A 22 -5.36 4.67 -2.20
C LEU A 22 -5.83 4.09 -0.87
N ASP A 23 -4.90 3.63 -0.04
CA ASP A 23 -5.20 3.00 1.23
C ASP A 23 -5.00 3.97 2.39
N PHE A 24 -5.98 4.03 3.28
CA PHE A 24 -5.93 4.82 4.50
C PHE A 24 -6.35 3.98 5.70
N VAL A 25 -5.77 4.32 6.85
CA VAL A 25 -6.28 3.90 8.15
C VAL A 25 -6.72 5.11 8.96
N ILE A 26 -7.80 4.98 9.72
CA ILE A 26 -8.29 5.97 10.67
C ILE A 26 -8.50 5.32 12.04
N ASP A 27 -8.33 6.12 13.09
CA ASP A 27 -8.56 5.69 14.47
C ASP A 27 -10.02 5.31 14.71
N SER A 28 -10.26 4.30 15.54
CA SER A 28 -11.59 3.77 15.82
C SER A 28 -12.52 4.75 16.55
N SER A 29 -12.00 5.83 17.11
CA SER A 29 -12.82 6.94 17.64
C SER A 29 -13.47 7.79 16.54
N LYS A 30 -13.00 7.71 15.28
CA LYS A 30 -13.48 8.57 14.20
C LYS A 30 -14.74 8.03 13.53
N GLU A 31 -15.56 8.95 13.04
CA GLU A 31 -16.73 8.64 12.22
C GLU A 31 -16.31 8.41 10.77
N ILE A 32 -16.32 7.15 10.34
CA ILE A 32 -15.85 6.75 9.01
C ILE A 32 -16.78 7.24 7.88
N ASN A 33 -18.08 7.35 8.15
CA ASN A 33 -19.07 7.80 7.15
C ASN A 33 -18.85 9.25 6.72
N ALA A 34 -18.34 10.11 7.60
CA ALA A 34 -18.00 11.49 7.26
C ALA A 34 -16.98 11.59 6.11
N TYR A 35 -16.10 10.59 5.95
CA TYR A 35 -15.12 10.58 4.85
C TYR A 35 -15.77 10.33 3.50
N GLN A 36 -16.90 9.63 3.44
CA GLN A 36 -17.64 9.46 2.17
C GLN A 36 -18.10 10.82 1.64
N GLU A 37 -18.70 11.63 2.50
CA GLU A 37 -19.20 12.95 2.15
C GLU A 37 -18.07 13.88 1.72
N ILE A 38 -16.96 13.89 2.46
CA ILE A 38 -15.75 14.66 2.12
C ILE A 38 -15.23 14.27 0.73
N ILE A 39 -15.11 12.97 0.44
CA ILE A 39 -14.63 12.50 -0.87
C ILE A 39 -15.62 12.89 -1.96
N PHE A 40 -16.93 12.79 -1.73
CA PHE A 40 -17.93 13.18 -2.71
C PHE A 40 -17.87 14.68 -3.04
N GLN A 41 -17.63 15.54 -2.04
CA GLN A 41 -17.40 16.97 -2.25
C GLN A 41 -16.13 17.23 -3.06
N ILE A 42 -15.04 16.51 -2.78
CA ILE A 42 -13.80 16.59 -3.56
C ILE A 42 -14.06 16.21 -5.02
N LEU A 43 -14.79 15.12 -5.28
CA LEU A 43 -15.10 14.67 -6.63
C LEU A 43 -16.00 15.66 -7.38
N GLN A 44 -16.99 16.25 -6.69
CA GLN A 44 -17.83 17.29 -7.28
C GLN A 44 -17.00 18.51 -7.71
N ARG A 45 -16.04 18.92 -6.88
CA ARG A 45 -15.11 20.00 -7.23
C ARG A 45 -14.23 19.63 -8.43
N ILE A 46 -13.67 18.42 -8.46
CA ILE A 46 -12.87 17.94 -9.59
C ILE A 46 -13.69 17.97 -10.89
N SER A 47 -14.92 17.45 -10.89
CA SER A 47 -15.81 17.49 -12.07
C SER A 47 -16.28 18.90 -12.46
N SER A 48 -16.17 19.88 -11.57
CA SER A 48 -16.46 21.29 -11.88
C SER A 48 -15.24 22.01 -12.47
N ASP A 49 -14.05 21.70 -11.94
CA ASP A 49 -12.78 22.30 -12.39
C ASP A 49 -12.27 21.68 -13.70
N TYR A 50 -12.66 20.43 -13.99
CA TYR A 50 -12.23 19.66 -15.16
C TYR A 50 -13.42 18.99 -15.85
N PRO A 51 -13.45 18.89 -17.20
CA PRO A 51 -14.54 18.27 -17.96
C PRO A 51 -14.49 16.74 -17.88
N ILE A 52 -14.41 16.18 -16.67
CA ILE A 52 -14.29 14.74 -16.41
C ILE A 52 -15.59 14.26 -15.79
N LYS A 53 -16.22 13.28 -16.45
CA LYS A 53 -17.35 12.55 -15.88
C LYS A 53 -16.81 11.50 -14.91
N ILE A 54 -17.25 11.58 -13.65
CA ILE A 54 -16.86 10.66 -12.59
C ILE A 54 -18.13 10.00 -12.04
N ASP A 55 -18.31 8.72 -12.35
CA ASP A 55 -19.30 7.88 -11.68
C ASP A 55 -18.67 7.33 -10.38
N LYS A 56 -19.49 7.08 -9.36
CA LYS A 56 -18.98 6.66 -8.05
C LYS A 56 -19.93 5.71 -7.33
N ARG A 57 -19.36 4.75 -6.62
CA ARG A 57 -20.06 3.86 -5.69
C ARG A 57 -19.26 3.71 -4.40
N SER A 58 -19.94 3.45 -3.30
CA SER A 58 -19.31 3.13 -2.03
C SER A 58 -19.87 1.83 -1.47
N ILE A 59 -19.01 1.10 -0.76
CA ILE A 59 -19.34 -0.09 0.00
C ILE A 59 -18.89 0.18 1.43
N PHE A 60 -19.80 -0.04 2.38
CA PHE A 60 -19.53 0.12 3.79
C PHE A 60 -19.75 -1.20 4.52
N GLU A 61 -18.71 -1.72 5.15
CA GLU A 61 -18.73 -2.98 5.88
C GLU A 61 -18.04 -2.81 7.23
N ARG A 62 -18.85 -2.73 8.31
CA ARG A 62 -18.41 -2.58 9.71
C ARG A 62 -17.40 -1.45 9.92
N ASP A 63 -16.12 -1.77 9.76
CA ASP A 63 -14.96 -0.92 10.02
C ASP A 63 -14.25 -0.52 8.73
N ARG A 64 -14.82 -0.77 7.55
CA ARG A 64 -14.19 -0.47 6.26
C ARG A 64 -15.14 0.28 5.34
N LEU A 65 -14.64 1.37 4.76
CA LEU A 65 -15.30 2.12 3.70
C LEU A 65 -14.45 2.02 2.44
N GLN A 66 -15.04 1.46 1.39
CA GLN A 66 -14.42 1.39 0.07
C GLN A 66 -15.20 2.28 -0.88
N LEU A 67 -14.50 3.21 -1.53
CA LEU A 67 -15.07 4.07 -2.57
C LEU A 67 -14.41 3.73 -3.90
N PHE A 68 -15.23 3.61 -4.92
CA PHE A 68 -14.79 3.34 -6.27
C PHE A 68 -15.22 4.50 -7.16
N MET A 69 -14.23 5.12 -7.80
CA MET A 69 -14.41 6.26 -8.70
C MET A 69 -14.12 5.80 -10.11
N ILE A 70 -15.15 5.75 -10.93
CA ILE A 70 -15.07 5.35 -12.33
C ILE A 70 -14.99 6.63 -13.15
N TYR A 71 -13.92 6.77 -13.93
CA TYR A 71 -13.67 7.98 -14.70
C TYR A 71 -13.30 7.68 -16.14
N ASP A 72 -13.69 8.58 -17.03
CA ASP A 72 -13.27 8.57 -18.43
C ASP A 72 -12.63 9.91 -18.78
N ILE A 73 -11.33 9.88 -19.08
CA ILE A 73 -10.49 11.07 -19.33
C ILE A 73 -9.89 11.02 -20.75
N ILE A 74 -9.68 9.83 -21.31
CA ILE A 74 -9.02 9.66 -22.61
C ILE A 74 -9.86 8.68 -23.42
N PRO A 75 -10.72 9.17 -24.34
CA PRO A 75 -11.64 8.33 -25.11
C PRO A 75 -10.95 7.21 -25.89
N ASP A 76 -9.69 7.43 -26.30
CA ASP A 76 -8.89 6.46 -27.06
C ASP A 76 -8.44 5.26 -26.22
N ILE A 77 -8.41 5.37 -24.89
CA ILE A 77 -8.06 4.26 -24.00
C ILE A 77 -9.33 3.47 -23.72
N LYS A 78 -9.48 2.35 -24.44
CA LYS A 78 -10.58 1.40 -24.24
C LYS A 78 -10.45 0.72 -22.88
N GLY A 79 -11.47 0.85 -22.04
CA GLY A 79 -11.58 0.17 -20.74
C GLY A 79 -12.13 1.09 -19.65
N ILE A 80 -12.84 0.52 -18.69
CA ILE A 80 -13.31 1.24 -17.51
C ILE A 80 -12.09 1.52 -16.62
N LYS A 81 -11.81 2.80 -16.33
CA LYS A 81 -10.78 3.19 -15.37
C LYS A 81 -11.45 3.40 -14.02
N GLU A 82 -10.96 2.70 -13.02
CA GLU A 82 -11.47 2.77 -11.65
C GLU A 82 -10.33 3.12 -10.70
N LEU A 83 -10.56 4.11 -9.84
CA LEU A 83 -9.70 4.41 -8.69
C LEU A 83 -10.43 3.95 -7.42
N LYS A 84 -9.80 3.07 -6.65
CA LYS A 84 -10.32 2.65 -5.35
C LYS A 84 -9.66 3.46 -4.23
N VAL A 85 -10.48 4.01 -3.35
CA VAL A 85 -10.06 4.55 -2.05
C VAL A 85 -10.56 3.61 -0.98
N ASP A 86 -9.64 3.07 -0.20
CA ASP A 86 -9.91 2.15 0.89
C ASP A 86 -9.61 2.83 2.23
N ILE A 87 -10.59 2.91 3.11
CA ILE A 87 -10.44 3.48 4.44
C ILE A 87 -10.79 2.40 5.45
N LEU A 88 -9.79 1.95 6.19
CA LEU A 88 -9.95 1.03 7.31
C LEU A 88 -10.00 1.81 8.62
N LYS A 89 -10.95 1.46 9.48
CA LYS A 89 -11.05 1.89 10.86
C LYS A 89 -10.38 0.86 11.75
N ASP A 90 -9.45 1.30 12.58
CA ASP A 90 -8.65 0.40 13.42
C ASP A 90 -8.42 1.02 14.81
N TYR A 91 -8.35 0.18 15.83
CA TYR A 91 -8.01 0.59 17.20
C TYR A 91 -6.51 0.83 17.36
N TYR A 92 -5.70 0.17 16.54
CA TYR A 92 -4.26 0.36 16.53
C TYR A 92 -3.84 1.08 15.26
N ILE A 93 -3.29 2.29 15.43
CA ILE A 93 -2.69 3.05 14.34
C ILE A 93 -1.17 2.87 14.43
N PRO A 94 -0.54 2.17 13.46
CA PRO A 94 0.90 2.01 13.43
C PRO A 94 1.65 3.34 13.43
N LYS A 95 2.92 3.29 13.83
CA LYS A 95 3.79 4.47 13.81
C LYS A 95 3.75 5.17 12.45
N HIS A 96 3.55 6.47 12.50
CA HIS A 96 3.41 7.32 11.33
C HIS A 96 4.07 8.68 11.55
N GLU A 97 4.35 9.35 10.45
CA GLU A 97 5.05 10.63 10.43
C GLU A 97 4.51 11.53 9.32
N ARG A 98 4.65 12.84 9.52
CA ARG A 98 4.34 13.84 8.50
C ARG A 98 5.39 13.79 7.41
N LYS A 99 4.93 13.51 6.18
CA LYS A 99 5.78 13.55 5.00
C LYS A 99 5.16 14.37 3.90
N ARG A 100 6.03 14.94 3.08
CA ARG A 100 5.67 15.65 1.87
C ARG A 100 5.39 14.66 0.75
N LEU A 101 4.35 14.94 -0.05
CA LEU A 101 4.10 14.24 -1.30
C LEU A 101 5.14 14.60 -2.36
N LEU A 102 5.63 13.57 -3.06
CA LEU A 102 6.53 13.66 -4.19
C LEU A 102 5.69 13.67 -5.47
N PHE A 103 5.46 14.87 -6.00
CA PHE A 103 4.73 15.05 -7.25
C PHE A 103 5.64 14.77 -8.46
N SER A 104 5.23 13.82 -9.30
CA SER A 104 5.91 13.48 -10.56
C SER A 104 5.53 14.39 -11.72
N TYR A 105 4.32 14.96 -11.68
CA TYR A 105 3.77 15.80 -12.75
C TYR A 105 4.24 17.26 -12.60
N PRO A 106 4.76 17.89 -13.68
CA PRO A 106 5.24 19.28 -13.66
C PRO A 106 4.26 20.29 -13.06
N GLU A 107 2.97 20.14 -13.35
CA GLU A 107 1.87 21.00 -12.92
C GLU A 107 1.73 21.04 -11.40
N PHE A 108 2.17 19.98 -10.71
CA PHE A 108 2.10 19.86 -9.26
C PHE A 108 3.46 19.97 -8.56
N LYS A 109 4.57 20.21 -9.28
CA LYS A 109 5.92 20.28 -8.68
C LYS A 109 6.04 21.37 -7.60
N ASN A 110 5.31 22.47 -7.74
CA ASN A 110 5.30 23.59 -6.79
C ASN A 110 4.31 23.41 -5.63
N LYS A 111 3.50 22.33 -5.63
CA LYS A 111 2.58 22.05 -4.52
C LYS A 111 3.35 21.47 -3.33
N ASN A 112 3.07 22.02 -2.16
CA ASN A 112 3.60 21.51 -0.90
C ASN A 112 2.46 20.88 -0.09
N SER A 113 2.20 19.60 -0.36
CA SER A 113 1.19 18.82 0.35
C SER A 113 1.88 17.90 1.34
N ILE A 114 1.52 18.03 2.61
CA ILE A 114 2.05 17.22 3.72
C ILE A 114 0.91 16.40 4.30
N LEU A 115 1.18 15.12 4.58
CA LEU A 115 0.21 14.20 5.14
C LEU A 115 0.88 13.19 6.08
N GLU A 116 0.08 12.62 6.98
CA GLU A 116 0.52 11.53 7.85
C GLU A 116 0.60 10.22 7.06
N THR A 117 1.76 9.58 7.06
CA THR A 117 1.98 8.25 6.45
C THR A 117 2.74 7.33 7.37
N TYR A 118 2.58 6.02 7.20
CA TYR A 118 3.34 5.02 7.97
C TYR A 118 4.84 5.21 7.79
N THR A 119 5.61 4.99 8.86
CA THR A 119 7.07 4.81 8.69
C THR A 119 7.33 3.53 7.90
N LEU A 120 8.52 3.43 7.30
CA LEU A 120 8.88 2.26 6.51
C LEU A 120 8.86 0.97 7.34
N GLU A 121 9.24 1.03 8.62
CA GLU A 121 9.14 -0.09 9.56
C GLU A 121 7.69 -0.56 9.72
N SER A 122 6.75 0.37 9.91
CA SER A 122 5.32 0.03 10.02
C SER A 122 4.78 -0.55 8.71
N VAL A 123 5.27 -0.10 7.55
CA VAL A 123 4.93 -0.75 6.27
C VAL A 123 5.45 -2.18 6.23
N VAL A 124 6.69 -2.45 6.66
CA VAL A 124 7.23 -3.81 6.76
C VAL A 124 6.38 -4.69 7.67
N CYS A 125 5.96 -4.19 8.84
CA CYS A 125 5.06 -4.93 9.74
C CYS A 125 3.75 -5.33 9.03
N ASP A 126 3.12 -4.40 8.31
CA ASP A 126 1.90 -4.67 7.55
C ASP A 126 2.12 -5.73 6.46
N LYS A 127 3.27 -5.70 5.76
CA LYS A 127 3.60 -6.70 4.73
C LYS A 127 3.80 -8.08 5.32
N ILE A 128 4.57 -8.20 6.39
CA ILE A 128 4.78 -9.49 7.08
C ILE A 128 3.43 -10.04 7.55
N GLY A 129 2.59 -9.22 8.18
CA GLY A 129 1.29 -9.69 8.67
C GLY A 129 0.36 -10.13 7.54
N ARG A 130 0.34 -9.41 6.41
CA ARG A 130 -0.46 -9.82 5.23
C ARG A 130 0.01 -11.15 4.64
N ILE A 131 1.33 -11.36 4.56
CA ILE A 131 1.94 -12.61 4.09
C ILE A 131 1.58 -13.77 5.01
N LEU A 132 1.52 -13.54 6.33
CA LEU A 132 1.21 -14.59 7.31
C LEU A 132 -0.29 -14.92 7.41
N ASP A 133 -1.18 -13.92 7.28
CA ASP A 133 -2.57 -14.04 7.74
C ASP A 133 -3.65 -13.95 6.64
N VAL A 134 -3.34 -13.45 5.42
CA VAL A 134 -4.40 -12.99 4.50
C VAL A 134 -4.32 -13.61 3.10
N ASP A 135 -3.31 -13.20 2.30
CA ASP A 135 -3.31 -13.42 0.86
C ASP A 135 -1.92 -13.77 0.33
N ASN A 136 -1.85 -14.69 -0.63
CA ASN A 136 -0.66 -14.92 -1.45
C ASN A 136 -0.52 -13.82 -2.53
N GLU A 137 -0.47 -12.55 -2.13
CA GLU A 137 -0.38 -11.40 -3.03
C GLU A 137 1.08 -11.07 -3.40
N PRO A 138 1.53 -11.28 -4.66
CA PRO A 138 2.91 -11.06 -5.08
C PRO A 138 3.46 -9.66 -4.78
N ARG A 139 2.60 -8.63 -4.78
CA ARG A 139 2.98 -7.25 -4.44
C ARG A 139 3.50 -7.12 -3.01
N ASP A 140 2.98 -7.92 -2.07
CA ASP A 140 3.42 -7.87 -0.68
C ASP A 140 4.84 -8.45 -0.52
N LEU A 141 5.17 -9.51 -1.27
CA LEU A 141 6.54 -10.05 -1.33
C LEU A 141 7.52 -9.08 -1.98
N TYR A 142 7.15 -8.47 -3.11
CA TYR A 142 7.99 -7.49 -3.77
C TYR A 142 8.27 -6.30 -2.83
N ASP A 143 7.23 -5.80 -2.16
CA ASP A 143 7.36 -4.70 -1.20
C ASP A 143 8.27 -5.08 -0.03
N LEU A 144 8.10 -6.27 0.55
CA LEU A 144 8.94 -6.74 1.63
C LEU A 144 10.41 -6.86 1.19
N TRP A 145 10.66 -7.49 0.04
CA TRP A 145 12.01 -7.63 -0.53
C TRP A 145 12.68 -6.29 -0.78
N TYR A 146 11.95 -5.33 -1.35
CA TYR A 146 12.48 -3.99 -1.59
C TYR A 146 12.83 -3.27 -0.28
N LEU A 147 11.91 -3.29 0.70
CA LEU A 147 12.09 -2.60 1.97
C LEU A 147 13.20 -3.21 2.83
N LEU A 148 13.36 -4.54 2.84
CA LEU A 148 14.41 -5.21 3.59
C LEU A 148 15.81 -5.04 3.00
N LYS A 149 15.97 -4.41 1.83
CA LYS A 149 17.30 -3.97 1.36
C LYS A 149 17.77 -2.69 2.05
N LEU A 150 16.87 -1.95 2.67
CA LEU A 150 17.16 -0.71 3.35
C LEU A 150 17.71 -0.97 4.76
N ASN A 151 18.30 0.07 5.35
CA ASN A 151 18.78 0.03 6.73
C ASN A 151 17.67 0.41 7.72
N LEU A 152 16.64 -0.44 7.82
CA LEU A 152 15.53 -0.30 8.76
C LEU A 152 15.87 -0.94 10.12
N ASP A 153 15.30 -0.39 11.20
CA ASP A 153 15.49 -0.92 12.55
C ASP A 153 14.54 -2.12 12.80
N ILE A 154 15.14 -3.31 12.89
CA ILE A 154 14.42 -4.56 13.09
C ILE A 154 13.76 -4.65 14.47
N ASN A 155 14.33 -4.00 15.49
CA ASN A 155 13.73 -3.98 16.82
C ASN A 155 12.43 -3.17 16.83
N ILE A 156 12.39 -2.06 16.07
CA ILE A 156 11.15 -1.31 15.85
C ILE A 156 10.13 -2.19 15.11
N ILE A 157 10.54 -2.89 14.04
CA ILE A 157 9.65 -3.77 13.27
C ILE A 157 9.05 -4.89 14.16
N ARG A 158 9.88 -5.60 14.93
CA ARG A 158 9.43 -6.66 15.85
C ARG A 158 8.44 -6.10 16.88
N LYS A 159 8.78 -4.97 17.51
CA LYS A 159 7.94 -4.33 18.53
C LYS A 159 6.58 -3.89 17.96
N GLU A 160 6.59 -3.19 16.83
CA GLU A 160 5.36 -2.72 16.17
C GLU A 160 4.51 -3.90 15.69
N PHE A 161 5.13 -4.95 15.13
CA PHE A 161 4.44 -6.17 14.73
C PHE A 161 3.73 -6.82 15.92
N LYS A 162 4.44 -7.02 17.04
CA LYS A 162 3.86 -7.57 18.27
C LYS A 162 2.71 -6.73 18.79
N ASN A 163 2.87 -5.40 18.80
CA ASN A 163 1.84 -4.48 19.27
C ASN A 163 0.57 -4.57 18.41
N LYS A 164 0.72 -4.73 17.09
CA LYS A 164 -0.38 -4.77 16.14
C LYS A 164 -1.09 -6.12 16.10
N TYR A 165 -0.32 -7.21 15.99
CA TYR A 165 -0.85 -8.56 15.73
C TYR A 165 -0.98 -9.40 17.00
N GLY A 166 -0.37 -8.98 18.11
CA GLY A 166 -0.46 -9.68 19.41
C GLY A 166 0.47 -10.89 19.54
N TYR A 167 1.27 -11.19 18.53
CA TYR A 167 2.24 -12.29 18.53
C TYR A 167 3.59 -11.87 17.90
N GLU A 168 4.65 -12.64 18.17
CA GLU A 168 5.99 -12.38 17.64
C GLU A 168 6.15 -12.92 16.22
N ILE A 169 7.01 -12.29 15.42
CA ILE A 169 7.36 -12.80 14.10
C ILE A 169 8.13 -14.12 14.26
N ILE A 170 7.51 -15.24 13.91
CA ILE A 170 8.16 -16.55 13.89
C ILE A 170 8.82 -16.74 12.52
N ILE A 171 10.16 -16.62 12.47
CA ILE A 171 10.93 -16.64 11.23
C ILE A 171 10.73 -17.92 10.40
N PRO A 172 10.74 -19.13 10.98
CA PRO A 172 10.43 -20.34 10.22
C PRO A 172 9.05 -20.34 9.55
N ASN A 173 8.06 -19.66 10.15
CA ASN A 173 6.74 -19.53 9.56
C ASN A 173 6.78 -18.54 8.38
N LEU A 174 7.38 -17.36 8.57
CA LEU A 174 7.52 -16.38 7.51
C LEU A 174 8.26 -16.95 6.29
N LEU A 175 9.38 -17.66 6.51
CA LEU A 175 10.15 -18.30 5.43
C LEU A 175 9.33 -19.35 4.67
N ARG A 176 8.47 -20.10 5.36
CA ARG A 176 7.55 -21.06 4.72
C ARG A 176 6.48 -20.36 3.88
N GLU A 177 6.00 -19.22 4.35
CA GLU A 177 4.93 -18.48 3.67
C GLU A 177 5.44 -17.84 2.36
N ILE A 178 6.64 -17.26 2.34
CA ILE A 178 7.15 -16.56 1.14
C ILE A 178 7.45 -17.49 -0.05
N VAL A 179 7.53 -18.81 0.15
CA VAL A 179 7.85 -19.79 -0.91
C VAL A 179 6.62 -20.48 -1.52
N LYS A 180 5.39 -20.07 -1.14
CA LYS A 180 4.17 -20.68 -1.67
C LYS A 180 4.06 -20.54 -3.19
N ASP A 181 3.62 -21.61 -3.86
CA ASP A 181 3.53 -21.69 -5.32
C ASP A 181 2.61 -20.64 -5.96
N ASP A 182 1.56 -20.22 -5.23
CA ASP A 182 0.63 -19.19 -5.68
C ASP A 182 1.34 -17.87 -6.05
N TYR A 183 2.40 -17.53 -5.32
CA TYR A 183 3.18 -16.32 -5.64
C TYR A 183 3.86 -16.44 -6.99
N LYS A 184 4.43 -17.61 -7.30
CA LYS A 184 5.11 -17.86 -8.57
C LYS A 184 4.13 -17.79 -9.74
N GLN A 185 2.96 -18.41 -9.59
CA GLN A 185 1.92 -18.43 -10.63
C GLN A 185 1.39 -17.02 -10.94
N ASN A 186 1.32 -16.17 -9.93
CA ASN A 186 0.77 -14.82 -10.05
C ASN A 186 1.82 -13.72 -10.23
N TRP A 187 3.12 -14.03 -10.14
CA TRP A 187 4.19 -13.04 -10.12
C TRP A 187 4.16 -12.12 -11.33
N GLU A 188 4.30 -12.69 -12.53
CA GLU A 188 4.30 -11.91 -13.77
C GLU A 188 2.94 -11.28 -14.03
N ASN A 189 1.86 -12.08 -13.93
CA ASN A 189 0.50 -11.65 -14.22
C ASN A 189 0.05 -10.42 -13.40
N ARG A 190 0.48 -10.32 -12.14
CA ARG A 190 0.09 -9.23 -11.24
C ARG A 190 1.04 -8.04 -11.29
N LEU A 191 2.30 -8.24 -11.67
CA LEU A 191 3.35 -7.23 -11.49
C LEU A 191 3.89 -6.63 -12.79
N ILE A 192 3.78 -7.30 -13.94
CA ILE A 192 4.42 -6.88 -15.19
C ILE A 192 3.96 -5.50 -15.69
N HIS A 193 2.71 -5.12 -15.42
CA HIS A 193 2.18 -3.81 -15.78
C HIS A 193 2.49 -2.72 -14.75
N GLN A 194 2.98 -3.10 -13.56
CA GLN A 194 3.26 -2.19 -12.45
C GLN A 194 4.77 -1.95 -12.24
N ILE A 195 5.62 -2.85 -12.75
CA ILE A 195 7.08 -2.82 -12.60
C ILE A 195 7.70 -2.91 -13.99
N PHE A 196 8.44 -1.87 -14.37
CA PHE A 196 9.07 -1.79 -15.71
C PHE A 196 10.08 -2.91 -15.95
N ASP A 197 11.03 -3.09 -15.03
CA ASP A 197 12.03 -4.17 -15.07
C ASP A 197 11.72 -5.20 -13.97
N LEU A 198 10.67 -6.01 -14.18
CA LEU A 198 10.24 -7.02 -13.20
C LEU A 198 11.36 -8.06 -12.99
N PRO A 199 11.94 -8.17 -11.77
CA PRO A 199 12.93 -9.20 -11.49
C PRO A 199 12.32 -10.61 -11.50
N ASP A 200 13.16 -11.60 -11.84
CA ASP A 200 12.80 -13.02 -11.75
C ASP A 200 12.36 -13.39 -10.34
N PHE A 201 11.25 -14.12 -10.25
CA PHE A 201 10.66 -14.55 -8.99
C PHE A 201 11.66 -15.32 -8.11
N ASN A 202 12.37 -16.31 -8.68
CA ASN A 202 13.27 -17.16 -7.90
C ASN A 202 14.46 -16.35 -7.37
N MET A 203 14.95 -15.37 -8.14
CA MET A 203 15.96 -14.42 -7.67
C MET A 203 15.46 -13.62 -6.47
N VAL A 204 14.25 -13.06 -6.55
CA VAL A 204 13.65 -12.26 -5.47
C VAL A 204 13.47 -13.08 -4.21
N ILE A 205 12.91 -14.28 -4.31
CA ILE A 205 12.68 -15.15 -3.14
C ILE A 205 14.00 -15.56 -2.49
N LYS A 206 15.00 -15.95 -3.28
CA LYS A 206 16.31 -16.34 -2.76
C LYS A 206 17.01 -15.20 -2.03
N ASP A 207 16.86 -13.97 -2.53
CA ASP A 207 17.42 -12.78 -1.88
C ASP A 207 16.60 -12.39 -0.64
N LEU A 208 15.27 -12.46 -0.71
CA LEU A 208 14.37 -12.19 0.41
C LEU A 208 14.62 -13.14 1.58
N ASP A 209 14.76 -14.44 1.33
CA ASP A 209 15.11 -15.45 2.33
C ASP A 209 16.41 -15.06 3.08
N LYS A 210 17.47 -14.72 2.33
CA LYS A 210 18.74 -14.27 2.91
C LYS A 210 18.58 -13.00 3.73
N LEU A 211 17.79 -12.04 3.25
CA LEU A 211 17.55 -10.79 3.95
C LEU A 211 16.80 -11.02 5.26
N ILE A 212 15.79 -11.89 5.26
CA ILE A 212 15.04 -12.26 6.47
C ILE A 212 15.97 -12.93 7.48
N ASN A 213 16.70 -13.97 7.08
CA ASN A 213 17.63 -14.69 7.96
C ASN A 213 18.68 -13.73 8.54
N LYS A 214 19.33 -12.94 7.67
CA LYS A 214 20.37 -11.98 8.09
C LYS A 214 19.85 -10.92 9.07
N LYS A 215 18.65 -10.39 8.85
CA LYS A 215 18.14 -9.25 9.62
C LYS A 215 17.36 -9.65 10.87
N PHE A 216 16.65 -10.77 10.84
CA PHE A 216 15.74 -11.19 11.90
C PHE A 216 16.21 -12.41 12.69
N GLU A 217 17.35 -13.04 12.38
CA GLU A 217 17.98 -14.02 13.28
C GLU A 217 19.11 -13.40 14.12
N GLN A 218 19.48 -12.15 13.83
CA GLN A 218 20.32 -11.30 14.69
C GLN A 218 19.51 -10.70 15.85
#